data_AF-Q8T3H1-F1
#
_entry.id   AF-Q8T3H1-F1
#
_cell.length_a   1.000
_cell.length_b   1.000
_cell.length_c   1.000
_cell.angle_alpha   90.00
_cell.angle_beta   90.00
_cell.angle_gamma   90.00
#
_symmetry.space_group_name_H-M   'P 1'
#
loop_
_entity.id
_entity.type
_entity.pdbx_description
1 polymer ?
#
loop_
_entity_poly.entity_id
_entity_poly.type
_entity_poly.pdbx_seq_one_letter_code
_entity_poly.pdbx_strand_id
1 'polypeptide(L)'
;MSSADQAHLMSRLSSTWPFRDERRALTWPVHAGLVANCVTSSLIATRINSEMFLYDAKAKFFESIRKCPKSPFVFGVYSSGVTYFMLHQVLVTPKVYNELTPCPSCLVINSIAIGLLTGIALPMLATPYLAHYVLINREANTGGSSRAMPVVNNLLEFLTLGWEGSKPARPVIAMCAAIQMIVSFGSMYAMLWGRERMFNTLELDSDLARRLVAEAQTSSSLKQKILDFLRKIPLVNGAIPEAPENERVA
;
A
#
# COMPACT_ATOMS: atom_id res chain seq x y z
N MET A 1 -7.74 -8.67 -28.03
CA MET A 1 -7.48 -7.55 -27.09
C MET A 1 -6.09 -7.76 -26.50
N SER A 2 -5.30 -6.70 -26.32
CA SER A 2 -4.04 -6.81 -25.58
C SER A 2 -4.32 -7.18 -24.11
N SER A 3 -3.40 -7.88 -23.45
CA SER A 3 -3.53 -8.23 -22.03
C SER A 3 -3.68 -7.00 -21.13
N ALA A 4 -3.08 -5.86 -21.52
CA ALA A 4 -3.24 -4.59 -20.84
C ALA A 4 -4.65 -3.99 -21.00
N ASP A 5 -5.25 -4.11 -22.20
CA ASP A 5 -6.61 -3.62 -22.46
C ASP A 5 -7.64 -4.48 -21.72
N GLN A 6 -7.39 -5.79 -21.61
CA GLN A 6 -8.20 -6.71 -20.82
C GLN A 6 -8.14 -6.37 -19.33
N ALA A 7 -6.95 -6.10 -18.77
CA ALA A 7 -6.78 -5.67 -17.39
C ALA A 7 -7.59 -4.41 -17.07
N HIS A 8 -7.50 -3.43 -17.97
CA HIS A 8 -8.16 -2.14 -17.79
C HIS A 8 -9.68 -2.26 -17.93
N LEU A 9 -10.17 -3.10 -18.87
CA LEU A 9 -11.59 -3.39 -19.00
C LEU A 9 -12.13 -4.16 -17.77
N MET A 10 -11.43 -5.18 -17.30
CA MET A 10 -11.79 -5.93 -16.09
C MET A 10 -11.76 -5.06 -14.83
N SER A 11 -10.81 -4.14 -14.71
CA SER A 11 -10.76 -3.19 -13.60
C SER A 11 -11.93 -2.20 -13.63
N ARG A 12 -12.40 -1.79 -14.82
CA ARG A 12 -13.60 -0.94 -14.93
C ARG A 12 -14.85 -1.73 -14.61
N LEU A 13 -14.97 -2.94 -15.16
CA LEU A 13 -16.08 -3.86 -14.92
C LEU A 13 -16.24 -4.16 -13.43
N SER A 14 -15.15 -4.44 -12.72
CA SER A 14 -15.20 -4.68 -11.27
C SER A 14 -15.63 -3.45 -10.48
N SER A 15 -15.32 -2.23 -10.97
CA SER A 15 -15.73 -0.99 -10.33
C SER A 15 -17.21 -0.65 -10.57
N THR A 16 -17.75 -0.96 -11.74
CA THR A 16 -19.16 -0.73 -12.12
C THR A 16 -20.06 -1.91 -11.82
N TRP A 17 -19.55 -2.95 -11.15
CA TRP A 17 -20.28 -4.18 -10.90
C TRP A 17 -21.58 -3.92 -10.11
N PRO A 18 -22.73 -4.48 -10.56
CA PRO A 18 -24.04 -4.17 -9.98
C PRO A 18 -24.26 -4.81 -8.61
N PHE A 19 -23.67 -5.99 -8.36
CA PHE A 19 -23.81 -6.69 -7.08
C PHE A 19 -22.86 -6.11 -6.04
N ARG A 20 -23.44 -5.49 -5.00
CA ARG A 20 -22.68 -4.73 -3.98
C ARG A 20 -21.67 -5.58 -3.22
N ASP A 21 -22.02 -6.81 -2.87
CA ASP A 21 -21.19 -7.68 -2.05
C ASP A 21 -19.98 -8.22 -2.84
N GLU A 22 -20.19 -8.61 -4.10
CA GLU A 22 -19.13 -9.03 -5.02
C GLU A 22 -18.18 -7.86 -5.35
N ARG A 23 -18.75 -6.67 -5.58
CA ARG A 23 -17.95 -5.45 -5.79
C ARG A 23 -17.10 -5.11 -4.57
N ARG A 24 -17.67 -5.25 -3.37
CA ARG A 24 -16.93 -5.01 -2.12
C ARG A 24 -15.84 -6.07 -1.94
N ALA A 25 -16.10 -7.32 -2.27
CA ALA A 25 -15.11 -8.39 -2.22
C ALA A 25 -13.91 -8.16 -3.16
N LEU A 26 -14.11 -7.48 -4.29
CA LEU A 26 -13.04 -7.13 -5.24
C LEU A 26 -12.23 -5.88 -4.86
N THR A 27 -12.84 -4.93 -4.13
CA THR A 27 -12.23 -3.61 -3.83
C THR A 27 -11.68 -3.50 -2.41
N TRP A 28 -12.36 -4.10 -1.42
CA TRP A 28 -12.00 -4.03 -0.01
C TRP A 28 -10.67 -4.70 0.36
N PRO A 29 -10.21 -5.80 -0.29
CA PRO A 29 -8.94 -6.46 0.02
C PRO A 29 -7.73 -5.52 0.07
N VAL A 30 -7.61 -4.61 -0.90
CA VAL A 30 -6.51 -3.64 -0.97
C VAL A 30 -6.54 -2.69 0.23
N HIS A 31 -7.74 -2.23 0.62
CA HIS A 31 -7.91 -1.34 1.76
C HIS A 31 -7.65 -2.05 3.09
N ALA A 32 -8.12 -3.29 3.24
CA ALA A 32 -7.86 -4.10 4.43
C ALA A 32 -6.37 -4.32 4.64
N GLY A 33 -5.64 -4.67 3.58
CA GLY A 33 -4.18 -4.79 3.61
C GLY A 33 -3.47 -3.47 3.91
N LEU A 34 -3.92 -2.35 3.34
CA LEU A 34 -3.36 -1.03 3.65
C LEU A 34 -3.51 -0.69 5.14
N VAL A 35 -4.71 -0.88 5.69
CA VAL A 35 -4.99 -0.63 7.12
C VAL A 35 -4.13 -1.53 8.01
N ALA A 36 -4.01 -2.82 7.68
CA ALA A 36 -3.15 -3.74 8.42
C ALA A 36 -1.68 -3.29 8.43
N ASN A 37 -1.15 -2.87 7.27
CA ASN A 37 0.19 -2.31 7.17
C ASN A 37 0.36 -1.04 8.01
N CYS A 38 -0.61 -0.12 7.98
CA CYS A 38 -0.55 1.07 8.83
C CYS A 38 -0.50 0.70 10.32
N VAL A 39 -1.30 -0.29 10.75
CA VAL A 39 -1.33 -0.75 12.15
C VAL A 39 -0.01 -1.42 12.54
N THR A 40 0.50 -2.38 11.76
CA THR A 40 1.74 -3.09 12.11
C THR A 40 2.95 -2.17 12.08
N SER A 41 3.03 -1.28 11.08
CA SER A 41 4.10 -0.28 10.97
C SER A 41 4.05 0.73 12.11
N SER A 42 2.86 1.15 12.53
CA SER A 42 2.69 2.04 13.69
C SER A 42 3.19 1.37 14.99
N LEU A 43 2.85 0.10 15.20
CA LEU A 43 3.28 -0.65 16.39
C LEU A 43 4.79 -0.83 16.43
N ILE A 44 5.41 -1.19 15.30
CA ILE A 44 6.87 -1.33 15.19
C ILE A 44 7.55 0.02 15.40
N ALA A 45 7.09 1.07 14.71
CA ALA A 45 7.69 2.39 14.80
C ALA A 45 7.61 2.96 16.22
N THR A 46 6.53 2.69 16.94
CA THR A 46 6.36 3.10 18.34
C THR A 46 7.44 2.51 19.24
N ARG A 47 7.72 1.21 19.11
CA ARG A 47 8.73 0.51 19.93
C ARG A 47 10.14 0.98 19.63
N ILE A 48 10.44 1.19 18.35
CA ILE A 48 11.76 1.66 17.91
C ILE A 48 11.98 3.11 18.39
N ASN A 49 10.98 3.98 18.21
CA ASN A 49 11.08 5.37 18.65
C ASN A 49 11.20 5.50 20.17
N SER A 50 10.43 4.72 20.94
CA SER A 50 10.49 4.80 22.39
C SER A 50 11.84 4.34 22.94
N GLU A 51 12.46 3.34 22.32
CA GLU A 51 13.84 2.96 22.68
C GLU A 51 14.84 4.04 22.28
N MET A 52 14.82 4.51 21.02
CA MET A 52 15.84 5.44 20.51
C MET A 52 15.79 6.82 21.17
N PHE A 53 14.61 7.32 21.54
CA PHE A 53 14.44 8.67 22.10
C PHE A 53 14.22 8.70 23.62
N LEU A 54 13.60 7.69 24.20
CA LEU A 54 13.26 7.67 25.64
C LEU A 54 14.06 6.61 26.42
N TYR A 55 14.84 5.76 25.74
CA TYR A 55 15.50 4.59 26.33
C TYR A 55 14.52 3.66 27.07
N ASP A 56 13.26 3.65 26.64
CA ASP A 56 12.19 2.82 27.20
C ASP A 56 11.40 2.12 26.10
N ALA A 57 11.84 0.92 25.72
CA ALA A 57 11.11 0.03 24.81
C ALA A 57 9.69 -0.33 25.29
N LYS A 58 9.36 -0.18 26.57
CA LYS A 58 8.06 -0.58 27.16
C LYS A 58 7.03 0.55 27.21
N ALA A 59 7.38 1.76 26.76
CA ALA A 59 6.48 2.90 26.74
C ALA A 59 5.15 2.58 26.01
N LYS A 60 4.04 3.10 26.54
CA LYS A 60 2.71 2.92 25.95
C LYS A 60 2.63 3.67 24.61
N PHE A 61 1.81 3.17 23.68
CA PHE A 61 1.65 3.73 22.33
C PHE A 61 1.39 5.24 22.31
N PHE A 62 0.38 5.70 23.07
CA PHE A 62 0.03 7.12 23.15
C PHE A 62 1.10 7.99 23.83
N GLU A 63 1.82 7.41 24.80
CA GLU A 63 2.89 8.10 25.50
C GLU A 63 4.10 8.32 24.59
N SER A 64 4.46 7.31 23.79
CA SER A 64 5.49 7.41 22.77
C SER A 64 5.13 8.45 21.70
N ILE A 65 3.89 8.47 21.19
CA ILE A 65 3.45 9.47 20.20
C ILE A 65 3.54 10.91 20.73
N ARG A 66 3.28 11.10 22.04
CA ARG A 66 3.31 12.43 22.66
C ARG A 66 4.73 12.93 22.94
N LYS A 67 5.64 12.04 23.33
CA LYS A 67 6.99 12.39 23.80
C LYS A 67 8.05 12.28 22.70
N CYS A 68 7.89 11.39 21.73
CA CYS A 68 8.83 11.19 20.63
C CYS A 68 8.56 12.14 19.45
N PRO A 69 9.56 12.43 18.61
CA PRO A 69 9.33 13.15 17.36
C PRO A 69 8.38 12.36 16.46
N LYS A 70 7.45 13.06 15.80
CA LYS A 70 6.41 12.46 14.96
C LYS A 70 6.95 11.98 13.60
N SER A 71 8.10 12.50 13.16
CA SER A 71 8.61 12.25 11.80
C SER A 71 8.88 10.76 11.52
N PRO A 72 9.53 9.96 12.40
CA PRO A 72 9.79 8.57 12.08
C PRO A 72 8.52 7.72 12.09
N PHE A 73 7.53 8.11 12.90
CA PHE A 73 6.22 7.47 12.94
C PHE A 73 5.44 7.68 11.64
N VAL A 74 5.29 8.94 11.22
CA VAL A 74 4.52 9.28 10.00
C VAL A 74 5.21 8.68 8.77
N PHE A 75 6.53 8.78 8.67
CA PHE A 75 7.27 8.25 7.54
C PHE A 75 7.23 6.72 7.49
N GLY A 76 7.33 6.03 8.62
CA GLY A 76 7.20 4.58 8.69
C GLY A 76 5.83 4.08 8.22
N VAL A 77 4.75 4.74 8.66
CA VAL A 77 3.38 4.40 8.23
C VAL A 77 3.16 4.72 6.75
N TYR A 78 3.63 5.88 6.29
CA TYR A 78 3.45 6.34 4.91
C TYR A 78 4.23 5.46 3.92
N SER A 79 5.52 5.24 4.18
CA SER A 79 6.37 4.41 3.32
C SER A 79 5.84 2.98 3.22
N SER A 80 5.48 2.38 4.35
CA SER A 80 4.87 1.04 4.38
C SER A 80 3.58 0.96 3.55
N GLY A 81 2.66 1.92 3.73
CA GLY A 81 1.38 1.94 3.00
C GLY A 81 1.55 2.14 1.50
N VAL A 82 2.42 3.07 1.08
CA VAL A 82 2.69 3.35 -0.34
C VAL A 82 3.37 2.14 -0.99
N THR A 83 4.38 1.55 -0.36
CA THR A 83 5.07 0.38 -0.90
C THR A 83 4.14 -0.83 -0.98
N TYR A 84 3.27 -1.03 0.01
CA TYR A 84 2.24 -2.08 -0.05
C TYR A 84 1.32 -1.90 -1.26
N PHE A 85 0.76 -0.69 -1.42
CA PHE A 85 -0.14 -0.40 -2.54
C PHE A 85 0.55 -0.63 -3.88
N MET A 86 1.80 -0.14 -4.04
CA MET A 86 2.54 -0.32 -5.29
C MET A 86 2.84 -1.79 -5.59
N LEU A 87 3.34 -2.56 -4.61
CA LEU A 87 3.62 -3.98 -4.81
C LEU A 87 2.35 -4.78 -5.07
N HIS A 88 1.25 -4.48 -4.38
CA HIS A 88 -0.04 -5.12 -4.64
C HIS A 88 -0.54 -4.83 -6.05
N GLN A 89 -0.43 -3.58 -6.51
CA GLN A 89 -0.85 -3.20 -7.87
C GLN A 89 0.03 -3.82 -8.97
N VAL A 90 1.32 -4.02 -8.71
CA VAL A 90 2.25 -4.59 -9.70
C VAL A 90 2.22 -6.12 -9.71
N LEU A 91 2.05 -6.78 -8.56
CA LEU A 91 2.24 -8.23 -8.44
C LEU A 91 0.93 -9.02 -8.31
N VAL A 92 -0.11 -8.44 -7.71
CA VAL A 92 -1.37 -9.14 -7.41
C VAL A 92 -2.45 -8.77 -8.42
N THR A 93 -2.74 -7.47 -8.57
CA THR A 93 -3.80 -6.96 -9.48
C THR A 93 -3.73 -7.55 -10.90
N PRO A 94 -2.59 -7.53 -11.63
CA PRO A 94 -2.55 -8.05 -12.99
C PRO A 94 -2.79 -9.57 -13.05
N LYS A 95 -2.31 -10.34 -12.07
CA LYS A 95 -2.54 -11.80 -12.05
C LYS A 95 -4.01 -12.14 -11.81
N VAL A 96 -4.69 -11.35 -10.99
CA VAL A 96 -6.12 -11.56 -10.70
C VAL A 96 -7.00 -11.21 -11.92
N TYR A 97 -6.67 -10.15 -12.66
CA TYR A 97 -7.50 -9.66 -13.77
C TYR A 97 -7.10 -10.16 -15.17
N ASN A 98 -5.84 -10.56 -15.40
CA ASN A 98 -5.36 -10.98 -16.73
C ASN A 98 -5.38 -12.49 -16.93
N GLU A 99 -5.17 -13.28 -15.87
CA GLU A 99 -5.16 -14.73 -15.99
C GLU A 99 -6.59 -15.27 -15.94
N LEU A 100 -6.93 -16.20 -16.84
CA LEU A 100 -8.22 -16.92 -16.84
C LEU A 100 -8.34 -17.83 -15.61
N THR A 101 -7.24 -18.50 -15.23
CA THR A 101 -7.18 -19.42 -14.09
C THR A 101 -5.95 -19.12 -13.22
N PRO A 102 -6.01 -18.15 -12.30
CA PRO A 102 -4.91 -17.85 -11.41
C PRO A 102 -4.73 -18.96 -10.38
N CYS A 103 -3.47 -19.26 -10.05
CA CYS A 103 -3.16 -20.19 -8.97
C CYS A 103 -3.45 -19.54 -7.61
N PRO A 104 -4.45 -20.01 -6.84
CA PRO A 104 -4.88 -19.36 -5.60
C PRO A 104 -3.79 -19.42 -4.52
N SER A 105 -3.04 -20.52 -4.43
CA SER A 105 -1.94 -20.66 -3.47
C SER A 105 -0.79 -19.69 -3.76
N CYS A 106 -0.40 -19.54 -5.03
CA CYS A 106 0.64 -18.58 -5.42
C CYS A 106 0.25 -17.13 -5.10
N LEU A 107 -1.02 -16.78 -5.31
CA LEU A 107 -1.51 -15.44 -5.00
C LEU A 107 -1.56 -15.15 -3.50
N VAL A 108 -2.02 -16.12 -2.70
CA VAL A 108 -2.04 -16.02 -1.24
C VAL A 108 -0.61 -15.85 -0.70
N ILE A 109 0.34 -16.66 -1.18
CA ILE A 109 1.74 -16.56 -0.75
C ILE A 109 2.33 -15.19 -1.12
N ASN A 110 2.09 -14.70 -2.33
CA ASN A 110 2.56 -13.38 -2.75
C ASN A 110 1.94 -12.26 -1.89
N SER A 111 0.64 -12.35 -1.58
CA SER A 111 -0.04 -11.36 -0.72
C SER A 111 0.52 -11.36 0.72
N ILE A 112 0.81 -12.54 1.28
CA ILE A 112 1.44 -12.67 2.59
C ILE A 112 2.87 -12.11 2.55
N ALA A 113 3.66 -12.47 1.52
CA ALA A 113 5.03 -12.00 1.36
C ALA A 113 5.09 -10.47 1.25
N ILE A 114 4.20 -9.86 0.47
CA ILE A 114 4.09 -8.40 0.34
C ILE A 114 3.71 -7.77 1.68
N GLY A 115 2.72 -8.33 2.40
CA GLY A 115 2.31 -7.83 3.72
C GLY A 115 3.42 -7.90 4.78
N LEU A 116 4.18 -9.00 4.83
CA LEU A 116 5.31 -9.15 5.75
C LEU A 116 6.48 -8.22 5.37
N LEU A 117 6.79 -8.11 4.08
CA LEU A 117 7.88 -7.26 3.60
C LEU A 117 7.59 -5.77 3.89
N THR A 118 6.39 -5.31 3.56
CA THR A 118 6.03 -3.89 3.66
C THR A 118 5.57 -3.48 5.04
N GLY A 119 4.92 -4.37 5.79
CA GLY A 119 4.36 -4.08 7.11
C GLY A 119 5.29 -4.38 8.28
N ILE A 120 6.37 -5.13 8.06
CA ILE A 120 7.32 -5.54 9.10
C ILE A 120 8.76 -5.22 8.69
N ALA A 121 9.27 -5.84 7.62
CA ALA A 121 10.69 -5.73 7.26
C ALA A 121 11.09 -4.28 6.90
N LEU A 122 10.26 -3.59 6.12
CA LEU A 122 10.52 -2.20 5.73
C LEU A 122 10.52 -1.24 6.94
N PRO A 123 9.49 -1.21 7.82
CA PRO A 123 9.54 -0.41 9.05
C PRO A 123 10.72 -0.75 9.97
N MET A 124 11.12 -2.02 10.05
CA MET A 124 12.26 -2.45 10.87
C MET A 124 13.59 -1.89 10.38
N LEU A 125 13.76 -1.64 9.08
CA LEU A 125 14.98 -1.06 8.51
C LEU A 125 14.90 0.47 8.43
N ALA A 126 13.77 1.01 7.98
CA ALA A 126 13.62 2.44 7.70
C ALA A 126 13.45 3.29 8.97
N THR A 127 12.69 2.81 9.97
CA THR A 127 12.42 3.58 11.19
C THR A 127 13.68 3.86 12.04
N PRO A 128 14.56 2.88 12.34
CA PRO A 128 15.74 3.16 13.15
C PRO A 128 16.72 4.08 12.44
N TYR A 129 16.86 3.94 11.11
CA TYR A 129 17.67 4.87 10.32
C TYR A 129 17.15 6.31 10.42
N LEU A 130 15.84 6.50 10.27
CA LEU A 130 15.25 7.83 10.34
C LEU A 130 15.29 8.42 11.76
N ALA A 131 15.11 7.59 12.79
CA ALA A 131 15.25 8.01 14.18
C ALA A 131 16.69 8.47 14.48
N HIS A 132 17.69 7.71 14.02
CA HIS A 132 19.10 8.06 14.14
C HIS A 132 19.45 9.36 13.41
N TYR A 133 18.92 9.58 12.21
CA TYR A 133 19.12 10.83 11.47
C TYR A 133 18.54 12.05 12.20
N VAL A 134 17.36 11.90 12.82
CA VAL A 134 16.75 12.96 13.63
C VAL A 134 17.59 13.26 14.88
N LEU A 135 18.18 12.23 15.50
CA LEU A 135 19.08 12.40 16.65
C LEU A 135 20.33 13.19 16.27
N ILE A 136 21.01 12.83 15.17
CA ILE A 136 22.18 13.56 14.66
C ILE A 136 21.84 15.03 14.39
N ASN A 137 20.73 15.31 13.70
CA ASN A 137 20.32 16.68 13.40
C ASN A 137 19.98 17.48 14.66
N ARG A 138 19.40 16.83 15.67
CA ARG A 138 19.12 17.48 16.95
C ARG A 138 20.41 17.83 17.67
N GLU A 139 21.39 16.94 17.70
CA GLU A 139 22.70 17.21 18.32
C GLU A 139 23.44 18.34 17.60
N ALA A 140 23.48 18.32 16.27
CA ALA A 140 24.08 19.37 15.46
C ALA A 140 23.47 20.76 15.76
N ASN A 141 22.15 20.83 15.97
CA ASN A 141 21.45 22.08 16.26
C ASN A 141 21.54 22.53 17.72
N THR A 142 21.79 21.61 18.68
CA THR A 142 21.74 21.94 20.14
C THR A 142 23.14 22.20 20.73
N GLY A 143 24.21 22.16 19.92
CA GLY A 143 25.58 22.51 20.35
C GLY A 143 26.16 21.65 21.48
N GLY A 144 25.53 20.51 21.79
CA GLY A 144 25.81 19.69 22.97
C GLY A 144 26.76 18.54 22.66
N SER A 145 27.90 18.53 23.35
CA SER A 145 28.97 17.52 23.28
C SER A 145 28.62 16.19 23.96
N SER A 146 27.44 15.60 23.71
CA SER A 146 27.12 14.25 24.22
C SER A 146 27.18 13.21 23.10
N ARG A 147 28.38 12.66 22.86
CA ARG A 147 28.68 11.58 21.88
C ARG A 147 28.31 11.92 20.43
N ALA A 148 29.30 12.38 19.66
CA ALA A 148 29.17 12.47 18.20
C ALA A 148 28.71 11.12 17.64
N MET A 149 27.42 11.00 17.30
CA MET A 149 26.90 9.82 16.63
C MET A 149 27.53 9.72 15.23
N PRO A 150 28.09 8.56 14.85
CA PRO A 150 28.75 8.42 13.56
C PRO A 150 27.74 8.55 12.42
N VAL A 151 28.10 9.32 11.39
CA VAL A 151 27.29 9.40 10.18
C VAL A 151 27.35 8.06 9.46
N VAL A 152 26.19 7.57 9.02
CA VAL A 152 26.06 6.33 8.24
C VAL A 152 26.52 6.62 6.81
N ASN A 153 27.67 6.07 6.42
CA ASN A 153 28.25 6.26 5.09
C ASN A 153 28.16 5.00 4.23
N ASN A 154 28.09 3.82 4.86
CA ASN A 154 28.11 2.53 4.18
C ASN A 154 26.76 1.79 4.27
N LEU A 155 26.47 0.95 3.28
CA LEU A 155 25.29 0.07 3.31
C LEU A 155 25.37 -0.91 4.49
N LEU A 156 26.58 -1.38 4.84
CA LEU A 156 26.78 -2.25 5.99
C LEU A 156 26.39 -1.55 7.30
N GLU A 157 26.76 -0.27 7.46
CA GLU A 157 26.40 0.54 8.62
C GLU A 157 24.88 0.81 8.69
N PHE A 158 24.24 1.00 7.54
CA PHE A 158 22.79 1.09 7.46
C PHE A 158 22.11 -0.21 7.92
N LEU A 159 22.57 -1.35 7.45
CA LEU A 159 22.01 -2.65 7.80
C LEU A 159 22.26 -3.02 9.26
N THR A 160 23.45 -2.72 9.80
CA THR A 160 23.76 -2.95 11.21
C THR A 160 22.93 -2.04 12.11
N LEU A 161 22.75 -0.76 11.75
CA LEU A 161 21.86 0.16 12.46
C LEU A 161 20.41 -0.33 12.43
N GLY A 162 19.93 -0.79 11.26
CA GLY A 162 18.61 -1.40 11.14
C GLY A 162 18.44 -2.65 12.00
N TRP A 163 19.46 -3.50 12.05
CA TRP A 163 19.45 -4.72 12.85
C TRP A 163 19.45 -4.45 14.36
N GLU A 164 20.31 -3.55 14.81
CA GLU A 164 20.42 -3.18 16.23
C GLU A 164 19.21 -2.37 16.70
N GLY A 165 18.80 -1.37 15.92
CA GLY A 165 17.66 -0.50 16.23
C GLY A 165 16.30 -1.20 16.15
N SER A 166 16.20 -2.37 15.51
CA SER A 166 14.97 -3.14 15.44
C SER A 166 14.81 -4.19 16.54
N LYS A 167 15.84 -4.41 17.38
CA LYS A 167 15.75 -5.30 18.57
C LYS A 167 14.53 -5.01 19.47
N PRO A 168 14.16 -3.74 19.75
CA PRO A 168 12.99 -3.41 20.58
C PRO A 168 11.66 -3.84 19.97
N ALA A 169 11.59 -4.00 18.65
CA ALA A 169 10.37 -4.41 17.95
C ALA A 169 10.15 -5.93 17.97
N ARG A 170 11.20 -6.74 18.20
CA ARG A 170 11.16 -8.22 18.22
C ARG A 170 10.00 -8.85 18.99
N PRO A 171 9.64 -8.41 20.22
CA PRO A 171 8.52 -9.02 20.95
C PRO A 171 7.17 -8.83 20.26
N VAL A 172 7.03 -7.81 19.40
CA VAL A 172 5.76 -7.48 18.72
C VAL A 172 5.70 -8.12 17.32
N ILE A 173 6.83 -8.59 16.77
CA ILE A 173 6.90 -9.15 15.41
C ILE A 173 5.93 -10.31 15.22
N ALA A 174 5.87 -11.26 16.17
CA ALA A 174 4.99 -12.43 16.04
C ALA A 174 3.51 -12.02 15.92
N MET A 175 3.08 -11.05 16.72
CA MET A 175 1.72 -10.51 16.66
C MET A 175 1.46 -9.77 15.34
N CYS A 176 2.39 -8.91 14.90
CA CYS A 176 2.28 -8.22 13.63
C CYS A 176 2.25 -9.20 12.45
N ALA A 177 3.05 -10.25 12.47
CA ALA A 177 3.07 -11.29 11.45
C ALA A 177 1.75 -12.05 11.41
N ALA A 178 1.18 -12.40 12.57
CA ALA A 178 -0.14 -13.03 12.64
C ALA A 178 -1.23 -12.14 12.05
N ILE A 179 -1.24 -10.84 12.39
CA ILE A 179 -2.20 -9.87 11.81
C ILE A 179 -2.06 -9.81 10.28
N GLN A 180 -0.83 -9.69 9.77
CA GLN A 180 -0.57 -9.63 8.33
C GLN A 180 -0.99 -10.92 7.63
N MET A 181 -0.68 -12.09 8.20
CA MET A 181 -1.09 -13.37 7.63
C MET A 181 -2.61 -13.51 7.57
N ILE A 182 -3.32 -13.18 8.65
CA ILE A 182 -4.80 -13.27 8.70
C ILE A 182 -5.42 -12.32 7.68
N VAL A 183 -4.96 -11.07 7.63
CA VAL A 183 -5.51 -10.06 6.73
C VAL A 183 -5.17 -10.39 5.28
N SER A 184 -3.92 -10.76 4.95
CA SER A 184 -3.53 -11.16 3.60
C SER A 184 -4.28 -12.41 3.13
N PHE A 185 -4.48 -13.40 4.00
CA PHE A 185 -5.25 -14.59 3.66
C PHE A 185 -6.73 -14.27 3.42
N GLY A 186 -7.38 -13.58 4.37
CA GLY A 186 -8.80 -13.22 4.27
C GLY A 186 -9.10 -12.27 3.11
N SER A 187 -8.21 -11.30 2.86
CA SER A 187 -8.33 -10.38 1.73
C SER A 187 -8.20 -11.10 0.39
N MET A 188 -7.24 -12.02 0.26
CA MET A 188 -7.06 -12.78 -0.98
C MET A 188 -8.20 -13.78 -1.20
N TYR A 189 -8.69 -14.43 -0.15
CA TYR A 189 -9.85 -15.32 -0.22
C TYR A 189 -11.10 -14.56 -0.69
N ALA A 190 -11.39 -13.40 -0.10
CA ALA A 190 -12.51 -12.57 -0.52
C ALA A 190 -12.38 -12.12 -1.98
N MET A 191 -11.17 -11.73 -2.41
CA MET A 191 -10.92 -11.31 -3.79
C MET A 191 -11.15 -12.46 -4.79
N LEU A 192 -10.67 -13.66 -4.48
CA LEU A 192 -10.85 -14.85 -5.31
C LEU A 192 -12.31 -15.28 -5.37
N TRP A 193 -13.02 -15.25 -4.24
CA TRP A 193 -14.45 -15.53 -4.17
C TRP A 193 -15.26 -14.54 -5.02
N GLY A 194 -14.99 -13.23 -4.91
CA GLY A 194 -15.66 -12.20 -5.70
C GLY A 194 -15.38 -12.35 -7.20
N ARG A 195 -14.15 -12.72 -7.56
CA ARG A 195 -13.76 -13.00 -8.95
C ARG A 195 -14.51 -14.20 -9.53
N GLU A 196 -14.52 -15.32 -8.82
CA GLU A 196 -15.21 -16.54 -9.24
C GLU A 196 -16.70 -16.28 -9.46
N ARG A 197 -17.33 -15.51 -8.55
CA ARG A 197 -18.75 -15.16 -8.67
C ARG A 197 -19.03 -14.22 -9.85
N MET A 198 -18.14 -13.27 -10.11
CA MET A 198 -18.22 -12.38 -11.26
C MET A 198 -18.15 -13.19 -12.57
N PHE A 199 -17.19 -14.10 -12.71
CA PHE A 199 -17.06 -14.94 -13.91
C PHE A 199 -18.24 -15.89 -14.10
N ASN A 200 -18.68 -16.58 -13.04
CA ASN A 200 -19.87 -17.44 -13.10
C ASN A 200 -21.11 -16.66 -13.57
N THR A 201 -21.30 -15.43 -13.09
CA THR A 201 -22.43 -14.58 -13.49
C THR A 201 -22.32 -14.14 -14.97
N LEU A 202 -21.11 -13.84 -15.44
CA LEU A 202 -20.87 -13.48 -16.85
C LEU A 202 -21.08 -14.66 -17.81
N GLU A 203 -20.80 -15.89 -17.37
CA GLU A 203 -21.06 -17.10 -18.15
C GLU A 203 -22.55 -17.46 -18.22
N LEU A 204 -23.28 -17.21 -17.13
CA LEU A 204 -24.73 -17.50 -17.04
C LEU A 204 -25.59 -16.48 -17.80
N ASP A 205 -25.21 -15.19 -17.83
CA ASP A 205 -25.98 -14.12 -18.45
C ASP A 205 -25.16 -13.34 -19.49
N SER A 206 -25.20 -13.82 -20.73
CA SER A 206 -24.50 -13.21 -21.87
C SER A 206 -25.02 -11.82 -22.26
N ASP A 207 -26.28 -11.50 -21.94
CA ASP A 207 -26.87 -10.19 -22.24
C ASP A 207 -26.46 -9.15 -21.20
N LEU A 208 -26.37 -9.54 -19.92
CA LEU A 208 -25.77 -8.73 -18.87
C LEU A 208 -24.30 -8.45 -19.17
N ALA A 209 -23.54 -9.45 -19.61
CA ALA A 209 -22.14 -9.28 -20.00
C ALA A 209 -21.97 -8.24 -21.11
N ARG A 210 -22.79 -8.31 -22.16
CA ARG A 210 -22.76 -7.32 -23.27
C ARG A 210 -23.08 -5.90 -22.79
N ARG A 211 -24.10 -5.74 -21.94
CA ARG A 211 -24.47 -4.43 -21.38
C ARG A 211 -23.35 -3.86 -20.51
N LEU A 212 -22.79 -4.67 -19.61
CA LEU A 212 -21.73 -4.23 -18.70
C LEU A 212 -20.42 -3.94 -19.42
N VAL A 213 -20.10 -4.65 -20.51
CA VAL A 213 -18.94 -4.32 -21.36
C VAL A 213 -19.15 -2.99 -22.08
N ALA A 214 -20.35 -2.73 -22.63
CA ALA A 214 -20.69 -1.45 -23.23
C ALA A 214 -20.65 -0.31 -22.20
N GLU A 215 -21.14 -0.55 -20.98
CA GLU A 215 -21.09 0.40 -19.88
C GLU A 215 -19.65 0.63 -19.39
N ALA A 216 -18.83 -0.42 -19.29
CA ALA A 216 -17.42 -0.29 -18.91
C ALA A 216 -16.60 0.51 -19.95
N GLN A 217 -16.90 0.34 -21.23
CA GLN A 217 -16.31 1.11 -22.33
C GLN A 217 -16.71 2.59 -22.30
N THR A 218 -17.97 2.89 -21.93
CA THR A 218 -18.51 4.27 -21.87
C THR A 218 -18.25 4.96 -20.53
N SER A 219 -18.01 4.20 -19.46
CA SER A 219 -17.70 4.74 -18.13
C SER A 219 -16.40 5.56 -18.17
N SER A 220 -16.50 6.82 -17.75
CA SER A 220 -15.34 7.71 -17.71
C SER A 220 -14.36 7.25 -16.62
N SER A 221 -13.08 7.11 -17.00
CA SER A 221 -11.99 6.75 -16.09
C SER A 221 -11.90 7.75 -14.95
N LEU A 222 -11.52 7.32 -13.75
CA LEU A 222 -11.14 8.22 -12.65
C LEU A 222 -10.10 9.27 -13.09
N LYS A 223 -9.20 8.93 -14.04
CA LYS A 223 -8.29 9.90 -14.66
C LYS A 223 -9.02 10.99 -15.44
N GLN A 224 -10.06 10.64 -16.18
CA GLN A 224 -10.91 11.61 -16.90
C GLN A 224 -11.70 12.46 -15.92
N LYS A 225 -12.27 11.87 -14.85
CA LYS A 225 -12.96 12.63 -13.80
C LYS A 225 -12.02 13.61 -13.07
N ILE A 226 -10.77 13.21 -12.82
CA ILE A 226 -9.75 14.07 -12.22
C ILE A 226 -9.28 15.14 -13.23
N LEU A 227 -9.09 14.82 -14.51
CA LEU A 227 -8.76 15.80 -15.55
C LEU A 227 -9.91 16.80 -15.76
N ASP A 228 -11.16 16.35 -15.75
CA ASP A 228 -12.34 17.20 -15.85
C ASP A 228 -12.51 18.06 -14.59
N PHE A 229 -12.13 17.53 -13.43
CA PHE A 229 -12.06 18.31 -12.19
C PHE A 229 -10.93 19.34 -12.22
N LEU A 230 -9.75 18.99 -12.73
CA LEU A 230 -8.61 19.90 -12.89
C LEU A 230 -8.88 20.98 -13.95
N ARG A 231 -9.57 20.65 -15.04
CA ARG A 231 -10.07 21.60 -16.06
C ARG A 231 -11.14 22.54 -15.53
N LYS A 232 -11.89 22.14 -14.50
CA LYS A 232 -12.83 23.01 -13.78
C LYS A 232 -12.15 24.00 -12.84
N ILE A 233 -10.85 23.85 -12.55
CA ILE A 233 -10.09 24.78 -11.71
C ILE A 233 -9.45 25.84 -12.63
N PRO A 234 -9.85 27.12 -12.53
CA PRO A 234 -9.48 28.17 -13.49
C PRO A 234 -7.98 28.52 -13.54
N LEU A 235 -7.15 27.98 -12.63
CA LEU A 235 -5.70 28.18 -12.60
C LEU A 235 -4.92 27.28 -13.57
N VAL A 236 -5.50 26.19 -14.09
CA VAL A 236 -4.78 25.17 -14.88
C VAL A 236 -5.08 25.24 -16.39
N ASN A 237 -6.07 26.04 -16.81
CA ASN A 237 -6.47 26.18 -18.21
C ASN A 237 -5.39 26.72 -19.15
N GLY A 238 -4.30 27.30 -18.63
CA GLY A 238 -3.19 27.81 -19.45
C GLY A 238 -2.00 26.85 -19.61
N ALA A 239 -1.97 25.71 -18.91
CA ALA A 239 -0.76 24.87 -18.79
C ALA A 239 -0.85 23.50 -19.49
N ILE A 240 -1.99 23.16 -20.08
CA ILE A 240 -2.19 21.88 -20.76
C ILE A 240 -2.42 22.17 -22.25
N PRO A 241 -1.48 21.81 -23.16
CA PRO A 241 -1.72 21.96 -24.59
C PRO A 241 -2.92 21.11 -25.01
N GLU A 242 -3.84 21.71 -25.76
CA GLU A 242 -4.91 21.02 -26.45
C GLU A 242 -4.29 20.02 -27.43
N ALA A 243 -4.31 18.72 -27.09
CA ALA A 243 -4.11 17.68 -28.08
C ALA A 243 -5.40 17.57 -28.91
N PRO A 244 -5.30 17.55 -30.24
CA PRO A 244 -6.43 17.80 -31.12
C PRO A 244 -7.46 16.67 -31.07
N GLU A 245 -8.72 17.09 -31.16
CA GLU A 245 -9.91 16.27 -31.27
C GLU A 245 -9.84 15.30 -32.46
N ASN A 246 -10.28 14.06 -32.21
CA ASN A 246 -11.13 13.27 -33.09
C ASN A 246 -11.01 13.50 -34.62
N GLU A 247 -10.13 12.75 -35.29
CA GLU A 247 -10.49 12.24 -36.62
C GLU A 247 -11.40 11.03 -36.44
N ARG A 248 -12.70 11.31 -36.29
CA ARG A 248 -13.73 10.43 -36.85
C ARG A 248 -13.86 10.82 -38.31
N VAL A 249 -13.43 9.95 -39.23
CA VAL A 249 -13.87 9.98 -40.62
C VAL A 249 -14.27 8.56 -41.01
N ALA A 250 -15.57 8.44 -41.33
CA ALA A 250 -16.25 7.43 -42.14
C ALA A 250 -16.01 5.93 -41.87
#